data_AF-A0A951E6L2-F1
#
_entry.id   AF-A0A951E6L2-F1
#
_cell.length_a   1.000
_cell.length_b   1.000
_cell.length_c   1.000
_cell.angle_alpha   90.00
_cell.angle_beta   90.00
_cell.angle_gamma   90.00
#
_symmetry.space_group_name_H-M   'P 1'
#
loop_
_entity.id
_entity.type
_entity.pdbx_description
1 polymer ?
#
loop_
_entity_poly.entity_id
_entity_poly.type
_entity_poly.pdbx_seq_one_letter_code
_entity_poly.pdbx_strand_id
1 'polypeptide(L)'
;MTRSEDIVRDWFRIGPRRRATAWSEHAVVTLAENIDLEMLKPRTLYRFVMGADSDFSIMSSSEIAQLADPMGALLGQGKFPLTAGALLSELDAAGMVPRQSSFMISEAGQISPDRASSLHRDVRFAIVRGKSSDADLAISTGAVGDPAAVFLQVAGWDDRAGLFNYYMRVSGTWVWAGNSYHALASPSRGYGCFDSHVNGSLVMKELKQPWLNWQSMNATIQLADDDPLRQNPLYQSLSGAEELENIVRAGISRWTRARLKHAVTTDREIPNSDWLLRQLCTTTTVNLASTIVASSTAATAPSATLLLPLGFWFNADVLVNPPLNIPVDSAVPSVTGKLYADSLARYDFALVQDDFRQPGDAFFAFVVPEAAFEDIDVIRQMVTTGILTAHFAASVLMVDFPNPVFSPARATLFQYMPTAATLDPAAGGLSQQIAAVISKAADGHPADSPEAEFKANWELAESEWQNVFASRIESYLAAVTERISSVAGFDDYVRLAESRRREFKRMRLNEFALTLPVTNIPLDAPLLQMRPDGTIQEKLVLATQPEESAPQ
;
A
#
# COMPACT_ATOMS: atom_id res chain seq x y z
N MET A 1 -26.11 -31.91 9.31
CA MET A 1 -24.66 -32.06 9.55
C MET A 1 -23.98 -31.77 8.22
N THR A 2 -23.78 -30.50 7.96
CA THR A 2 -23.63 -29.94 6.61
C THR A 2 -22.22 -29.38 6.45
N ARG A 3 -21.59 -29.83 5.36
CA ARG A 3 -20.51 -29.30 4.49
C ARG A 3 -20.05 -27.82 4.57
N SER A 4 -20.49 -27.00 5.52
CA SER A 4 -20.07 -25.60 5.68
C SER A 4 -18.85 -25.41 6.58
N GLU A 5 -18.38 -26.45 7.28
CA GLU A 5 -17.26 -26.32 8.24
C GLU A 5 -15.88 -26.61 7.63
N ASP A 6 -15.80 -27.18 6.42
CA ASP A 6 -14.53 -27.55 5.78
C ASP A 6 -13.93 -26.42 4.91
N ILE A 7 -14.73 -25.46 4.43
CA ILE A 7 -14.27 -24.36 3.56
C ILE A 7 -13.44 -23.31 4.34
N VAL A 8 -13.65 -23.18 5.64
CA VAL A 8 -12.93 -22.21 6.49
C VAL A 8 -11.59 -22.77 7.00
N ARG A 9 -11.39 -24.09 6.95
CA ARG A 9 -10.19 -24.74 7.51
C ARG A 9 -8.99 -24.83 6.57
N ASP A 10 -9.18 -24.69 5.26
CA ASP A 10 -8.10 -24.81 4.27
C ASP A 10 -7.38 -23.49 3.94
N TRP A 11 -7.90 -22.33 4.36
CA TRP A 11 -7.24 -21.03 4.11
C TRP A 11 -5.94 -20.82 4.91
N PHE A 12 -5.73 -21.56 6.00
CA PHE A 12 -4.63 -21.33 6.96
C PHE A 12 -3.61 -22.48 7.09
N ARG A 13 -3.74 -23.61 6.36
CA ARG A 13 -2.78 -24.72 6.44
C ARG A 13 -1.94 -24.87 5.16
N ILE A 14 -0.79 -24.18 5.16
CA ILE A 14 0.51 -24.61 4.62
C ILE A 14 0.51 -25.27 3.22
N GLY A 15 0.89 -24.49 2.20
CA GLY A 15 1.37 -24.94 0.88
C GLY A 15 2.12 -23.78 0.18
N PRO A 16 3.16 -24.04 -0.65
CA PRO A 16 4.14 -23.03 -1.03
C PRO A 16 3.59 -22.06 -2.09
N ARG A 17 4.05 -20.80 -2.00
CA ARG A 17 3.97 -19.73 -3.02
C ARG A 17 2.61 -19.06 -3.19
N ARG A 18 2.47 -17.85 -2.64
CA ARG A 18 1.64 -16.82 -3.30
C ARG A 18 2.45 -16.27 -4.46
N ARG A 19 2.04 -16.57 -5.70
CA ARG A 19 2.44 -15.84 -6.91
C ARG A 19 1.36 -14.80 -7.16
N ALA A 20 1.64 -13.55 -6.88
CA ALA A 20 0.58 -12.60 -6.54
C ALA A 20 -0.30 -11.99 -7.64
N THR A 21 -0.38 -12.52 -8.85
CA THR A 21 -1.34 -11.98 -9.83
C THR A 21 -1.97 -13.01 -10.75
N ALA A 22 -1.59 -14.27 -10.61
CA ALA A 22 -2.60 -15.29 -10.79
C ALA A 22 -3.42 -15.22 -9.49
N TRP A 23 -4.75 -15.18 -9.59
CA TRP A 23 -5.50 -16.02 -8.66
C TRP A 23 -4.69 -17.30 -8.54
N SER A 24 -4.22 -17.68 -7.35
CA SER A 24 -3.37 -18.86 -7.23
C SER A 24 -4.02 -19.99 -8.03
N GLU A 25 -3.28 -20.98 -8.53
CA GLU A 25 -3.95 -22.18 -9.08
C GLU A 25 -5.06 -22.62 -8.13
N HIS A 26 -4.89 -22.44 -6.81
CA HIS A 26 -5.95 -22.49 -5.81
C HIS A 26 -7.13 -21.53 -5.99
N ALA A 27 -6.97 -20.22 -6.16
CA ALA A 27 -8.10 -19.32 -6.31
C ALA A 27 -8.81 -19.49 -7.68
N VAL A 28 -8.08 -19.89 -8.74
CA VAL A 28 -8.67 -20.38 -10.00
C VAL A 28 -9.37 -21.72 -9.79
N VAL A 29 -8.83 -22.62 -8.95
CA VAL A 29 -9.44 -23.90 -8.57
C VAL A 29 -10.65 -23.70 -7.67
N THR A 30 -10.68 -22.73 -6.75
CA THR A 30 -11.83 -22.43 -5.89
C THR A 30 -12.91 -21.70 -6.67
N LEU A 31 -12.54 -20.85 -7.63
CA LEU A 31 -13.46 -20.39 -8.68
C LEU A 31 -13.94 -21.58 -9.52
N ALA A 32 -13.07 -22.47 -9.99
CA ALA A 32 -13.42 -23.60 -10.87
C ALA A 32 -14.21 -24.71 -10.16
N GLU A 33 -14.05 -24.87 -8.85
CA GLU A 33 -14.77 -25.84 -8.01
C GLU A 33 -16.19 -25.33 -7.69
N ASN A 34 -16.44 -24.02 -7.80
CA ASN A 34 -17.74 -23.40 -7.53
C ASN A 34 -18.41 -22.75 -8.77
N ILE A 35 -17.66 -22.50 -9.84
CA ILE A 35 -18.06 -21.79 -11.06
C ILE A 35 -17.37 -22.47 -12.25
N ASP A 36 -18.15 -23.00 -13.19
CA ASP A 36 -17.62 -23.61 -14.41
C ASP A 36 -17.04 -22.52 -15.34
N LEU A 37 -15.73 -22.29 -15.25
CA LEU A 37 -14.99 -21.31 -16.05
C LEU A 37 -15.00 -21.64 -17.55
N GLU A 38 -15.34 -22.88 -17.96
CA GLU A 38 -15.55 -23.24 -19.36
C GLU A 38 -16.86 -22.64 -19.92
N MET A 39 -17.75 -22.12 -19.07
CA MET A 39 -19.00 -21.45 -19.50
C MET A 39 -18.81 -19.99 -19.92
N LEU A 40 -17.68 -19.36 -19.63
CA LEU A 40 -17.47 -17.96 -20.01
C LEU A 40 -17.31 -17.84 -21.52
N LYS A 41 -18.25 -17.13 -22.15
CA LYS A 41 -18.27 -16.95 -23.60
C LYS A 41 -17.17 -15.97 -24.01
N PRO A 42 -16.35 -16.30 -25.03
CA PRO A 42 -15.40 -15.34 -25.59
C PRO A 42 -16.09 -14.05 -26.02
N ARG A 43 -15.34 -12.95 -25.97
CA ARG A 43 -15.81 -11.62 -26.43
C ARG A 43 -17.07 -11.13 -25.70
N THR A 44 -17.17 -11.43 -24.41
CA THR A 44 -18.28 -11.03 -23.54
C THR A 44 -17.74 -10.31 -22.31
N LEU A 45 -18.27 -9.15 -21.97
CA LEU A 45 -17.91 -8.49 -20.72
C LEU A 45 -18.79 -9.00 -19.59
N TYR A 46 -18.16 -9.58 -18.58
CA TYR A 46 -18.83 -10.02 -17.36
C TYR A 46 -18.60 -9.03 -16.22
N ARG A 47 -19.54 -8.98 -15.28
CA ARG A 47 -19.37 -8.38 -13.95
C ARG A 47 -19.12 -9.49 -12.94
N PHE A 48 -18.13 -9.29 -12.08
CA PHE A 48 -17.95 -10.08 -10.88
C PHE A 48 -17.11 -9.33 -9.83
N VAL A 49 -17.77 -8.85 -8.78
CA VAL A 49 -17.13 -8.18 -7.63
C VAL A 49 -16.98 -9.18 -6.48
N MET A 50 -15.76 -9.69 -6.26
CA MET A 50 -15.52 -10.69 -5.20
C MET A 50 -15.98 -10.17 -3.84
N GLY A 51 -16.71 -11.02 -3.10
CA GLY A 51 -17.26 -10.72 -1.77
C GLY A 51 -18.61 -10.00 -1.80
N ALA A 52 -19.00 -9.40 -2.94
CA ALA A 52 -20.31 -8.79 -3.13
C ALA A 52 -21.23 -9.61 -4.07
N ASP A 53 -20.66 -10.15 -5.14
CA ASP A 53 -21.40 -10.95 -6.14
C ASP A 53 -21.20 -12.44 -5.87
N SER A 54 -22.27 -13.24 -6.06
CA SER A 54 -22.22 -14.70 -5.87
C SER A 54 -21.77 -15.48 -7.11
N ASP A 55 -21.88 -14.88 -8.30
CA ASP A 55 -21.53 -15.49 -9.59
C ASP A 55 -21.28 -14.40 -10.67
N PHE A 56 -20.69 -14.79 -11.81
CA PHE A 56 -20.51 -13.93 -12.96
C PHE A 56 -21.85 -13.59 -13.61
N SER A 57 -22.03 -12.32 -13.97
CA SER A 57 -23.18 -11.85 -14.73
C SER A 57 -22.73 -11.18 -16.03
N ILE A 58 -23.42 -11.45 -17.15
CA ILE A 58 -23.14 -10.76 -18.41
C ILE A 58 -23.59 -9.31 -18.27
N MET A 59 -22.70 -8.35 -18.53
CA MET A 59 -23.07 -6.94 -18.51
C MET A 59 -23.91 -6.61 -19.75
N SER A 60 -25.06 -5.99 -19.52
CA SER A 60 -25.93 -5.44 -20.57
C SER A 60 -25.25 -4.26 -21.29
N SER A 61 -25.69 -3.95 -22.51
CA SER A 61 -25.19 -2.78 -23.25
C SER A 61 -25.38 -1.46 -22.49
N SER A 62 -26.43 -1.35 -21.66
CA SER A 62 -26.65 -0.18 -20.80
C SER A 62 -25.64 -0.08 -19.67
N GLU A 63 -25.23 -1.20 -19.06
CA GLU A 63 -24.19 -1.20 -18.02
C GLU A 63 -22.82 -0.91 -18.63
N ILE A 64 -22.51 -1.49 -19.78
CA ILE A 64 -21.26 -1.20 -20.50
C ILE A 64 -21.18 0.28 -20.88
N ALA A 65 -22.29 0.89 -21.32
CA ALA A 65 -22.34 2.30 -21.66
C ALA A 65 -22.16 3.25 -20.46
N GLN A 66 -22.24 2.74 -19.21
CA GLN A 66 -21.93 3.51 -18.01
C GLN A 66 -20.42 3.55 -17.71
N LEU A 67 -19.63 2.65 -18.29
CA LEU A 67 -18.18 2.62 -18.16
C LEU A 67 -17.55 3.62 -19.13
N ALA A 68 -17.30 4.84 -18.66
CA ALA A 68 -16.79 5.93 -19.50
C ALA A 68 -15.26 6.09 -19.44
N ASP A 69 -14.54 5.08 -18.91
CA ASP A 69 -13.09 4.98 -19.01
C ASP A 69 -12.64 4.36 -20.36
N PRO A 70 -11.35 4.49 -20.72
CA PRO A 70 -10.84 3.99 -22.01
C PRO A 70 -11.06 2.49 -22.26
N MET A 71 -10.98 1.63 -21.23
CA MET A 71 -11.17 0.19 -21.38
C MET A 71 -12.65 -0.14 -21.58
N GLY A 72 -13.54 0.46 -20.78
CA GLY A 72 -14.99 0.32 -20.92
C GLY A 72 -15.48 0.72 -22.32
N ALA A 73 -14.98 1.85 -22.84
CA ALA A 73 -15.31 2.32 -24.18
C ALA A 73 -14.83 1.37 -25.30
N LEU A 74 -13.66 0.76 -25.16
CA LEU A 74 -13.11 -0.20 -26.12
C LEU A 74 -13.92 -1.51 -26.13
N LEU A 75 -14.23 -2.05 -24.95
CA LEU A 75 -15.09 -3.23 -24.79
C LEU A 75 -16.51 -2.97 -25.34
N GLY A 76 -17.06 -1.78 -25.11
CA GLY A 76 -18.36 -1.36 -25.67
C GLY A 76 -18.41 -1.30 -27.20
N GLN A 77 -17.26 -1.18 -27.87
CA GLN A 77 -17.14 -1.28 -29.33
C GLN A 77 -16.98 -2.72 -29.84
N GLY A 78 -17.09 -3.73 -28.96
CA GLY A 78 -16.93 -5.14 -29.33
C GLY A 78 -15.47 -5.58 -29.51
N LYS A 79 -14.52 -4.79 -29.00
CA LYS A 79 -13.08 -5.10 -29.02
C LYS A 79 -12.67 -5.77 -27.71
N PHE A 80 -12.15 -7.00 -27.81
CA PHE A 80 -11.77 -7.81 -26.65
C PHE A 80 -10.31 -8.28 -26.80
N PRO A 81 -9.34 -7.37 -26.62
CA PRO A 81 -7.93 -7.71 -26.77
C PRO A 81 -7.52 -8.70 -25.67
N LEU A 82 -6.82 -9.77 -26.04
CA LEU A 82 -6.44 -10.82 -25.08
C LEU A 82 -4.97 -10.75 -24.69
N THR A 83 -4.19 -9.81 -25.19
CA THR A 83 -2.79 -9.61 -24.81
C THR A 83 -2.51 -8.12 -24.61
N ALA A 84 -1.47 -7.77 -23.86
CA ALA A 84 -1.07 -6.36 -23.71
C ALA A 84 -0.79 -5.71 -25.08
N GLY A 85 -0.08 -6.39 -25.97
CA GLY A 85 0.20 -5.88 -27.33
C GLY A 85 -1.07 -5.64 -28.15
N ALA A 86 -2.05 -6.54 -28.09
CA ALA A 86 -3.33 -6.36 -28.76
C ALA A 86 -4.13 -5.18 -28.16
N LEU A 87 -4.10 -5.02 -26.83
CA LEU A 87 -4.77 -3.91 -26.14
C LEU A 87 -4.17 -2.57 -26.57
N LEU A 88 -2.84 -2.45 -26.55
CA LEU A 88 -2.15 -1.24 -26.99
C LEU A 88 -2.46 -0.93 -28.47
N SER A 89 -2.45 -1.94 -29.34
CA SER A 89 -2.76 -1.76 -30.77
C SER A 89 -4.19 -1.26 -31.00
N GLU A 90 -5.17 -1.78 -30.25
CA GLU A 90 -6.56 -1.34 -30.36
C GLU A 90 -6.77 0.08 -29.79
N LEU A 91 -6.05 0.44 -28.71
CA LEU A 91 -6.05 1.82 -28.19
C LEU A 91 -5.46 2.80 -29.22
N ASP A 92 -4.36 2.44 -29.87
CA ASP A 92 -3.72 3.24 -30.91
C ASP A 92 -4.64 3.40 -32.13
N ALA A 93 -5.27 2.31 -32.59
CA ALA A 93 -6.20 2.33 -33.71
C ALA A 93 -7.45 3.18 -33.42
N ALA A 94 -7.91 3.22 -32.17
CA ALA A 94 -9.01 4.06 -31.72
C ALA A 94 -8.60 5.53 -31.47
N GLY A 95 -7.30 5.86 -31.53
CA GLY A 95 -6.79 7.19 -31.18
C GLY A 95 -6.99 7.56 -29.72
N MET A 96 -7.05 6.57 -28.83
CA MET A 96 -7.32 6.75 -27.41
C MET A 96 -6.02 6.82 -26.61
N VAL A 97 -5.97 7.73 -25.62
CA VAL A 97 -4.88 7.82 -24.63
C VAL A 97 -3.48 7.65 -25.26
N PRO A 98 -3.07 8.55 -26.18
CA PRO A 98 -1.95 8.32 -27.11
C PRO A 98 -0.57 8.34 -26.44
N ARG A 99 -0.44 8.87 -25.23
CA ARG A 99 0.83 8.85 -24.50
C ARG A 99 0.99 7.50 -23.83
N GLN A 100 2.20 6.94 -23.89
CA GLN A 100 2.56 5.68 -23.27
C GLN A 100 3.87 5.80 -22.52
N SER A 101 3.90 5.29 -21.29
CA SER A 101 5.12 5.00 -20.54
C SER A 101 5.06 3.54 -20.08
N SER A 102 6.18 2.82 -20.15
CA SER A 102 6.28 1.42 -19.72
C SER A 102 7.32 1.30 -18.63
N PHE A 103 7.01 0.55 -17.60
CA PHE A 103 7.84 0.38 -16.40
C PHE A 103 7.98 -1.10 -16.11
N MET A 104 9.04 -1.47 -15.39
CA MET A 104 9.35 -2.85 -15.09
C MET A 104 9.66 -3.02 -13.60
N ILE A 105 9.11 -4.08 -13.02
CA ILE A 105 9.35 -4.52 -11.64
C ILE A 105 9.77 -5.99 -11.64
N SER A 106 10.73 -6.31 -10.77
CA SER A 106 11.13 -7.68 -10.44
C SER A 106 11.87 -7.67 -9.11
N GLU A 107 11.39 -8.42 -8.13
CA GLU A 107 12.05 -8.51 -6.81
C GLU A 107 13.33 -9.35 -6.80
N ALA A 108 13.50 -10.18 -7.82
CA ALA A 108 14.76 -10.82 -8.10
C ALA A 108 15.63 -9.98 -9.08
N GLY A 109 15.14 -8.83 -9.53
CA GLY A 109 15.70 -8.08 -10.65
C GLY A 109 17.13 -7.65 -10.43
N GLN A 110 17.52 -7.35 -9.20
CA GLN A 110 18.87 -6.91 -8.86
C GLN A 110 19.82 -8.07 -8.49
N ILE A 111 19.32 -9.31 -8.46
CA ILE A 111 20.13 -10.51 -8.26
C ILE A 111 20.72 -10.90 -9.61
N SER A 112 22.03 -11.05 -9.72
CA SER A 112 22.69 -11.41 -10.99
C SER A 112 22.17 -12.76 -11.54
N PRO A 113 21.75 -12.83 -12.82
CA PRO A 113 21.36 -14.09 -13.49
C PRO A 113 22.44 -15.18 -13.40
N ASP A 114 23.72 -14.81 -13.50
CA ASP A 114 24.84 -15.75 -13.44
C ASP A 114 24.99 -16.43 -12.08
N ARG A 115 24.55 -15.76 -11.00
CA ARG A 115 24.60 -16.29 -9.64
C ARG A 115 23.38 -17.13 -9.26
N ALA A 116 22.29 -16.97 -10.01
CA ALA A 116 20.99 -17.53 -9.67
C ALA A 116 20.20 -17.82 -10.96
N SER A 117 20.73 -18.72 -11.79
CA SER A 117 20.16 -19.02 -13.12
C SER A 117 18.84 -19.80 -13.05
N SER A 118 18.61 -20.55 -11.97
CA SER A 118 17.36 -21.26 -11.70
C SER A 118 16.30 -20.39 -10.99
N LEU A 119 16.66 -19.18 -10.55
CA LEU A 119 15.76 -18.34 -9.78
C LEU A 119 14.66 -17.79 -10.68
N HIS A 120 13.41 -18.04 -10.29
CA HIS A 120 12.26 -17.45 -10.96
C HIS A 120 12.17 -15.96 -10.65
N ARG A 121 12.16 -15.11 -11.68
CA ARG A 121 12.30 -13.65 -11.54
C ARG A 121 11.00 -12.85 -11.55
N ASP A 122 9.88 -13.49 -11.90
CA ASP A 122 8.55 -12.87 -11.92
C ASP A 122 8.53 -11.42 -12.46
N VAL A 123 9.17 -11.21 -13.62
CA VAL A 123 9.25 -9.87 -14.22
C VAL A 123 7.86 -9.44 -14.70
N ARG A 124 7.43 -8.23 -14.32
CA ARG A 124 6.15 -7.64 -14.73
C ARG A 124 6.35 -6.30 -15.41
N PHE A 125 5.47 -6.00 -16.36
CA PHE A 125 5.32 -4.66 -16.90
C PHE A 125 4.16 -3.95 -16.21
N ALA A 126 4.39 -2.69 -15.83
CA ALA A 126 3.34 -1.72 -15.57
C ALA A 126 3.35 -0.70 -16.71
N ILE A 127 2.23 -0.54 -17.42
CA ILE A 127 2.13 0.33 -18.59
C ILE A 127 1.08 1.38 -18.28
N VAL A 128 1.42 2.64 -18.50
CA VAL A 128 0.49 3.76 -18.31
C VAL A 128 0.15 4.36 -19.66
N ARG A 129 -1.13 4.62 -19.89
CA ARG A 129 -1.62 5.39 -21.03
C ARG A 129 -2.40 6.61 -20.56
N GLY A 130 -2.24 7.73 -21.28
CA GLY A 130 -2.89 8.99 -20.91
C GLY A 130 -3.11 9.92 -22.10
N LYS A 131 -4.05 10.86 -21.94
CA LYS A 131 -4.19 12.02 -22.83
C LYS A 131 -3.18 13.11 -22.44
N SER A 132 -2.87 13.22 -21.16
CA SER A 132 -1.93 14.18 -20.55
C SER A 132 -0.82 13.42 -19.81
N SER A 133 -0.22 14.04 -18.79
CA SER A 133 0.68 13.39 -17.83
C SER A 133 -0.05 12.44 -16.87
N ASP A 134 -1.39 12.47 -16.83
CA ASP A 134 -2.17 11.63 -15.92
C ASP A 134 -2.34 10.21 -16.47
N ALA A 135 -2.40 9.22 -15.57
CA ALA A 135 -2.80 7.87 -15.91
C ALA A 135 -4.32 7.80 -16.12
N ASP A 136 -4.75 7.83 -17.38
CA ASP A 136 -6.14 7.52 -17.75
C ASP A 136 -6.37 6.00 -17.84
N LEU A 137 -5.29 5.24 -18.05
CA LEU A 137 -5.29 3.78 -18.04
C LEU A 137 -3.96 3.28 -17.43
N ALA A 138 -4.04 2.35 -16.49
CA ALA A 138 -2.90 1.61 -15.97
C ALA A 138 -3.10 0.11 -16.27
N ILE A 139 -2.11 -0.52 -16.89
CA ILE A 139 -2.14 -1.91 -17.33
C ILE A 139 -1.01 -2.66 -16.60
N SER A 140 -1.32 -3.82 -16.04
CA SER A 140 -0.35 -4.71 -15.40
C SER A 140 -0.37 -6.07 -16.07
N THR A 141 0.80 -6.59 -16.43
CA THR A 141 0.96 -7.89 -17.11
C THR A 141 2.28 -8.56 -16.75
N GLY A 142 2.32 -9.89 -16.86
CA GLY A 142 3.59 -10.63 -16.85
C GLY A 142 4.43 -10.25 -18.07
N ALA A 143 5.74 -10.12 -17.89
CA ALA A 143 6.68 -9.85 -18.96
C ALA A 143 7.19 -11.14 -19.62
N VAL A 144 7.26 -12.24 -18.85
CA VAL A 144 7.77 -13.55 -19.29
C VAL A 144 6.63 -14.55 -19.43
N GLY A 145 6.70 -15.43 -20.44
CA GLY A 145 5.72 -16.49 -20.70
C GLY A 145 4.87 -16.21 -21.94
N ASP A 146 3.85 -17.04 -22.16
CA ASP A 146 2.89 -16.84 -23.26
C ASP A 146 2.02 -15.59 -22.96
N PRO A 147 2.05 -14.54 -23.80
CA PRO A 147 1.22 -13.34 -23.63
C PRO A 147 -0.28 -13.62 -23.51
N ALA A 148 -0.77 -14.72 -24.09
CA ALA A 148 -2.17 -15.15 -24.00
C ALA A 148 -2.51 -15.86 -22.68
N ALA A 149 -1.51 -16.29 -21.92
CA ALA A 149 -1.66 -17.02 -20.66
C ALA A 149 -1.28 -16.17 -19.43
N VAL A 150 -0.27 -15.29 -19.53
CA VAL A 150 0.14 -14.40 -18.42
C VAL A 150 -1.00 -13.48 -18.01
N PHE A 151 -1.15 -13.19 -16.72
CA PHE A 151 -2.21 -12.30 -16.24
C PHE A 151 -2.21 -10.96 -16.99
N LEU A 152 -3.40 -10.38 -17.17
CA LEU A 152 -3.59 -9.06 -17.76
C LEU A 152 -4.69 -8.34 -17.00
N GLN A 153 -4.33 -7.24 -16.35
CA GLN A 153 -5.22 -6.44 -15.51
C GLN A 153 -5.14 -4.98 -15.92
N VAL A 154 -6.26 -4.26 -15.80
CA VAL A 154 -6.38 -2.86 -16.23
C VAL A 154 -7.18 -2.07 -15.20
N ALA A 155 -6.67 -0.90 -14.81
CA ALA A 155 -7.43 0.12 -14.10
C ALA A 155 -7.65 1.31 -15.05
N GLY A 156 -8.90 1.68 -15.32
CA GLY A 156 -9.27 2.78 -16.20
C GLY A 156 -9.91 3.91 -15.42
N TRP A 157 -9.45 5.15 -15.62
CA TRP A 157 -10.07 6.32 -15.01
C TRP A 157 -11.33 6.74 -15.79
N ASP A 158 -12.44 6.85 -15.08
CA ASP A 158 -13.71 7.36 -15.58
C ASP A 158 -13.88 8.83 -15.17
N ASP A 159 -13.69 9.76 -16.11
CA ASP A 159 -13.85 11.20 -15.88
C ASP A 159 -15.26 11.61 -15.48
N ARG A 160 -16.27 10.84 -15.93
CA ARG A 160 -17.67 11.15 -15.67
C ARG A 160 -18.05 10.75 -14.24
N ALA A 161 -17.61 9.58 -13.81
CA ALA A 161 -17.90 9.04 -12.48
C ALA A 161 -16.87 9.45 -11.42
N GLY A 162 -15.71 9.96 -11.82
CA GLY A 162 -14.65 10.41 -10.90
C GLY A 162 -14.01 9.26 -10.12
N LEU A 163 -13.82 8.10 -10.76
CA LEU A 163 -13.32 6.87 -10.13
C LEU A 163 -12.49 6.02 -11.11
N PHE A 164 -11.83 4.99 -10.59
CA PHE A 164 -11.22 3.92 -11.39
C PHE A 164 -12.16 2.73 -11.51
N ASN A 165 -12.30 2.20 -12.72
CA ASN A 165 -12.88 0.88 -13.00
C ASN A 165 -11.76 -0.16 -13.14
N TYR A 166 -11.96 -1.34 -12.58
CA TYR A 166 -10.98 -2.42 -12.58
C TYR A 166 -11.43 -3.55 -13.48
N TYR A 167 -10.54 -4.01 -14.35
CA TYR A 167 -10.79 -5.06 -15.33
C TYR A 167 -9.71 -6.12 -15.26
N MET A 168 -10.08 -7.36 -15.57
CA MET A 168 -9.13 -8.44 -15.72
C MET A 168 -9.53 -9.41 -16.82
N ARG A 169 -8.52 -9.97 -17.50
CA ARG A 169 -8.72 -11.02 -18.50
C ARG A 169 -8.88 -12.37 -17.80
N VAL A 170 -9.96 -13.08 -18.07
CA VAL A 170 -10.26 -14.42 -17.53
C VAL A 170 -10.71 -15.32 -18.68
N SER A 171 -10.13 -16.52 -18.82
CA SER A 171 -10.56 -17.56 -19.78
C SER A 171 -10.89 -17.05 -21.19
N GLY A 172 -10.03 -16.20 -21.78
CA GLY A 172 -10.24 -15.67 -23.13
C GLY A 172 -11.35 -14.61 -23.26
N THR A 173 -11.80 -14.03 -22.14
CA THR A 173 -12.73 -12.91 -22.09
C THR A 173 -12.34 -11.88 -21.02
N TRP A 174 -13.17 -10.85 -20.81
CA TRP A 174 -12.94 -9.79 -19.83
C TRP A 174 -14.01 -9.77 -18.73
N VAL A 175 -13.56 -9.43 -17.53
CA VAL A 175 -14.39 -9.24 -16.34
C VAL A 175 -14.13 -7.84 -15.81
N TRP A 176 -15.20 -7.07 -15.60
CA TRP A 176 -15.17 -5.88 -14.76
C TRP A 176 -15.30 -6.34 -13.29
N ALA A 177 -14.23 -6.11 -12.54
CA ALA A 177 -14.03 -6.60 -11.17
C ALA A 177 -14.55 -5.61 -10.09
N GLY A 178 -15.11 -4.48 -10.53
CA GLY A 178 -15.62 -3.42 -9.66
C GLY A 178 -14.99 -2.06 -9.96
N ASN A 179 -15.22 -1.11 -9.06
CA ASN A 179 -14.68 0.25 -9.14
C ASN A 179 -14.14 0.72 -7.79
N SER A 180 -13.58 1.94 -7.74
CA SER A 180 -12.97 2.50 -6.53
C SER A 180 -13.85 2.47 -5.28
N TYR A 181 -15.19 2.59 -5.41
CA TYR A 181 -16.08 2.53 -4.25
C TYR A 181 -16.31 1.11 -3.73
N HIS A 182 -16.23 0.09 -4.60
CA HIS A 182 -16.28 -1.31 -4.16
C HIS A 182 -15.06 -1.66 -3.30
N ALA A 183 -13.92 -1.01 -3.50
CA ALA A 183 -12.75 -1.20 -2.62
C ALA A 183 -13.00 -0.77 -1.17
N LEU A 184 -13.89 0.21 -0.96
CA LEU A 184 -14.18 0.79 0.35
C LEU A 184 -15.35 0.08 1.05
N ALA A 185 -16.23 -0.55 0.27
CA ALA A 185 -17.41 -1.23 0.79
C ALA A 185 -17.04 -2.53 1.53
N SER A 186 -17.62 -2.72 2.72
CA SER A 186 -17.34 -3.88 3.59
C SER A 186 -17.41 -5.25 2.89
N PRO A 187 -18.40 -5.57 2.01
CA PRO A 187 -18.48 -6.89 1.39
C PRO A 187 -17.30 -7.24 0.48
N SER A 188 -16.71 -6.25 -0.19
CA SER A 188 -15.68 -6.47 -1.23
C SER A 188 -14.29 -5.97 -0.85
N ARG A 189 -14.16 -5.23 0.25
CA ARG A 189 -12.88 -4.71 0.73
C ARG A 189 -11.92 -5.83 1.11
N GLY A 190 -10.70 -5.80 0.58
CA GLY A 190 -9.70 -6.84 0.83
C GLY A 190 -9.92 -8.13 0.03
N TYR A 191 -10.86 -8.14 -0.92
CA TYR A 191 -11.19 -9.28 -1.77
C TYR A 191 -10.93 -9.01 -3.25
N GLY A 192 -10.58 -10.06 -3.99
CA GLY A 192 -10.30 -9.97 -5.42
C GLY A 192 -9.19 -8.94 -5.67
N CYS A 193 -9.38 -8.04 -6.63
CA CYS A 193 -8.42 -6.97 -6.88
C CYS A 193 -8.31 -5.92 -5.75
N PHE A 194 -9.27 -5.89 -4.82
CA PHE A 194 -9.28 -4.95 -3.70
C PHE A 194 -8.45 -5.42 -2.51
N ASP A 195 -7.72 -6.53 -2.62
CA ASP A 195 -6.67 -6.87 -1.65
C ASP A 195 -5.38 -6.04 -1.85
N SER A 196 -5.10 -5.65 -3.10
CA SER A 196 -4.02 -4.73 -3.46
C SER A 196 -4.52 -3.29 -3.66
N HIS A 197 -5.79 -3.09 -4.01
CA HIS A 197 -6.41 -1.78 -4.22
C HIS A 197 -7.41 -1.40 -3.12
N VAL A 198 -7.11 -1.69 -1.84
CA VAL A 198 -8.05 -1.55 -0.69
C VAL A 198 -8.64 -0.13 -0.50
N ASN A 199 -8.03 0.90 -1.09
CA ASN A 199 -8.49 2.29 -1.02
C ASN A 199 -9.10 2.82 -2.33
N GLY A 200 -9.22 1.96 -3.35
CA GLY A 200 -9.84 2.31 -4.63
C GLY A 200 -8.99 3.17 -5.57
N SER A 201 -7.70 3.34 -5.27
CA SER A 201 -6.70 4.05 -6.07
C SER A 201 -5.82 3.10 -6.89
N LEU A 202 -4.93 3.70 -7.70
CA LEU A 202 -3.70 3.03 -8.15
C LEU A 202 -2.80 2.72 -6.95
N VAL A 203 -2.04 1.62 -7.01
CA VAL A 203 -1.14 1.19 -5.94
C VAL A 203 0.28 0.98 -6.45
N MET A 204 1.25 1.39 -5.63
CA MET A 204 2.67 1.07 -5.80
C MET A 204 3.29 0.98 -4.40
N LYS A 205 3.80 -0.20 -4.04
CA LYS A 205 4.30 -0.52 -2.69
C LYS A 205 5.70 0.02 -2.40
N GLU A 206 6.31 0.71 -3.36
CA GLU A 206 7.67 1.23 -3.31
C GLU A 206 7.68 2.63 -3.94
N LEU A 207 6.69 3.45 -3.58
CA LEU A 207 6.39 4.78 -4.11
C LEU A 207 7.30 5.85 -3.49
N LYS A 208 8.61 5.57 -3.43
CA LYS A 208 9.65 6.49 -2.98
C LYS A 208 11.00 6.00 -3.44
N GLN A 209 11.91 6.94 -3.69
CA GLN A 209 13.33 6.63 -3.88
C GLN A 209 13.83 5.70 -2.75
N PRO A 210 14.55 4.61 -3.06
CA PRO A 210 15.19 4.30 -4.35
C PRO A 210 14.43 3.34 -5.27
N TRP A 211 13.14 3.06 -5.02
CA TRP A 211 12.31 2.13 -5.80
C TRP A 211 12.91 0.72 -5.84
N LEU A 212 12.88 0.06 -4.68
CA LEU A 212 13.62 -1.17 -4.33
C LEU A 212 13.74 -2.21 -5.45
N ASN A 213 12.62 -2.55 -6.07
CA ASN A 213 12.46 -3.65 -7.00
C ASN A 213 12.12 -3.18 -8.41
N TRP A 214 12.10 -1.88 -8.67
CA TRP A 214 11.76 -1.31 -9.96
C TRP A 214 13.01 -0.95 -10.77
N GLN A 215 12.88 -1.01 -12.10
CA GLN A 215 13.81 -0.36 -13.01
C GLN A 215 13.76 1.16 -12.75
N SER A 216 14.89 1.77 -12.38
CA SER A 216 14.96 3.19 -12.03
C SER A 216 16.34 3.78 -12.29
N MET A 217 16.48 5.09 -12.05
CA MET A 217 17.80 5.73 -12.03
C MET A 217 18.71 5.24 -10.88
N ASN A 218 18.16 4.56 -9.86
CA ASN A 218 18.91 4.07 -8.69
C ASN A 218 19.29 2.59 -8.80
N ALA A 219 18.51 1.77 -9.51
CA ALA A 219 18.78 0.35 -9.70
C ALA A 219 18.29 -0.13 -11.06
N THR A 220 19.05 -1.06 -11.66
CA THR A 220 18.70 -1.71 -12.92
C THR A 220 18.30 -3.16 -12.66
N ILE A 221 17.20 -3.57 -13.29
CA ILE A 221 16.79 -4.98 -13.36
C ILE A 221 17.70 -5.67 -14.38
N GLN A 222 18.40 -6.70 -13.91
CA GLN A 222 19.37 -7.46 -14.68
C GLN A 222 18.69 -8.64 -15.38
N LEU A 223 18.88 -8.72 -16.69
CA LEU A 223 18.47 -9.84 -17.54
C LEU A 223 19.71 -10.59 -18.05
N ALA A 224 19.60 -11.88 -18.31
CA ALA A 224 20.64 -12.63 -19.03
C ALA A 224 20.85 -12.02 -20.42
N ASP A 225 22.05 -12.17 -21.00
CA ASP A 225 22.38 -11.54 -22.28
C ASP A 225 21.52 -12.04 -23.45
N ASP A 226 21.09 -13.29 -23.40
CA ASP A 226 20.22 -13.97 -24.36
C ASP A 226 18.73 -13.94 -23.99
N ASP A 227 18.36 -13.20 -22.94
CA ASP A 227 16.96 -13.12 -22.48
C ASP A 227 16.06 -12.51 -23.57
N PRO A 228 14.97 -13.21 -23.99
CA PRO A 228 14.08 -12.74 -25.05
C PRO A 228 13.40 -11.40 -24.73
N LEU A 229 13.28 -11.02 -23.45
CA LEU A 229 12.75 -9.71 -23.06
C LEU A 229 13.54 -8.55 -23.64
N ARG A 230 14.84 -8.72 -23.93
CA ARG A 230 15.67 -7.68 -24.55
C ARG A 230 15.18 -7.27 -25.93
N GLN A 231 14.41 -8.12 -26.61
CA GLN A 231 13.78 -7.83 -27.90
C GLN A 231 12.33 -7.38 -27.78
N ASN A 232 11.76 -7.33 -26.57
CA ASN A 232 10.41 -6.87 -26.34
C ASN A 232 10.34 -5.33 -26.52
N PRO A 233 9.44 -4.79 -27.35
CA PRO A 233 9.31 -3.34 -27.54
C PRO A 233 9.06 -2.56 -26.25
N LEU A 234 8.30 -3.11 -25.30
CA LEU A 234 8.04 -2.48 -24.00
C LEU A 234 9.30 -2.38 -23.14
N TYR A 235 10.19 -3.37 -23.24
CA TYR A 235 11.48 -3.37 -22.55
C TYR A 235 12.45 -2.35 -23.17
N GLN A 236 12.44 -2.23 -24.49
CA GLN A 236 13.32 -1.30 -25.22
C GLN A 236 12.94 0.17 -24.99
N SER A 237 11.72 0.44 -24.51
CA SER A 237 11.20 1.79 -24.25
C SER A 237 10.82 2.00 -22.78
N LEU A 238 11.59 1.42 -21.84
CA LEU A 238 11.31 1.58 -20.41
C LEU A 238 11.58 3.02 -19.94
N SER A 239 10.62 3.55 -19.19
CA SER A 239 10.80 4.68 -18.28
C SER A 239 11.26 4.17 -16.90
N GLY A 240 11.91 5.03 -16.13
CA GLY A 240 12.31 4.74 -14.76
C GLY A 240 11.17 4.93 -13.75
N ALA A 241 11.26 4.22 -12.63
CA ALA A 241 10.29 4.25 -11.54
C ALA A 241 10.07 5.65 -10.94
N GLU A 242 11.06 6.54 -11.03
CA GLU A 242 10.94 7.94 -10.64
C GLU A 242 9.83 8.69 -11.41
N GLU A 243 9.56 8.31 -12.66
CA GLU A 243 8.44 8.84 -13.44
C GLU A 243 7.12 8.16 -13.03
N LEU A 244 7.12 6.84 -12.84
CA LEU A 244 5.94 6.10 -12.38
C LEU A 244 5.44 6.60 -11.02
N GLU A 245 6.35 6.93 -10.10
CA GLU A 245 6.00 7.49 -8.80
C GLU A 245 5.12 8.74 -8.96
N ASN A 246 5.54 9.68 -9.80
CA ASN A 246 4.79 10.91 -10.03
C ASN A 246 3.40 10.63 -10.63
N ILE A 247 3.33 9.70 -11.57
CA ILE A 247 2.08 9.28 -12.21
C ILE A 247 1.13 8.63 -11.20
N VAL A 248 1.60 7.70 -10.39
CA VAL A 248 0.79 6.99 -9.39
C VAL A 248 0.34 7.96 -8.29
N ARG A 249 1.22 8.84 -7.79
CA ARG A 249 0.85 9.90 -6.84
C ARG A 249 -0.23 10.82 -7.42
N ALA A 250 -0.10 11.21 -8.69
CA ALA A 250 -1.10 12.04 -9.37
C ALA A 250 -2.45 11.31 -9.49
N GLY A 251 -2.44 10.01 -9.83
CA GLY A 251 -3.64 9.16 -9.91
C GLY A 251 -4.34 8.98 -8.55
N ILE A 252 -3.57 8.71 -7.49
CA ILE A 252 -4.07 8.68 -6.10
C ILE A 252 -4.71 10.04 -5.76
N SER A 253 -3.99 11.13 -6.00
CA SER A 253 -4.48 12.48 -5.70
C SER A 253 -5.75 12.84 -6.48
N ARG A 254 -5.85 12.39 -7.75
CA ARG A 254 -7.03 12.57 -8.62
C ARG A 254 -8.23 11.82 -8.04
N TRP A 255 -8.06 10.56 -7.63
CA TRP A 255 -9.09 9.79 -6.95
C TRP A 255 -9.52 10.44 -5.64
N THR A 256 -8.58 10.79 -4.75
CA THR A 256 -8.88 11.43 -3.47
C THR A 256 -9.68 12.72 -3.68
N ARG A 257 -9.29 13.59 -4.61
CA ARG A 257 -10.03 14.83 -4.92
C ARG A 257 -11.45 14.56 -5.37
N ALA A 258 -11.64 13.60 -6.28
CA ALA A 258 -12.96 13.25 -6.77
C ALA A 258 -13.83 12.65 -5.66
N ARG A 259 -13.27 11.71 -4.88
CA ARG A 259 -13.91 11.09 -3.73
C ARG A 259 -14.37 12.14 -2.71
N LEU A 260 -13.51 13.09 -2.32
CA LEU A 260 -13.87 14.14 -1.37
C LEU A 260 -14.95 15.09 -1.92
N LYS A 261 -14.89 15.42 -3.21
CA LYS A 261 -15.92 16.22 -3.88
C LYS A 261 -17.29 15.54 -3.84
N HIS A 262 -17.33 14.21 -3.94
CA HIS A 262 -18.56 13.41 -3.87
C HIS A 262 -18.97 13.04 -2.44
N ALA A 263 -18.04 13.09 -1.49
CA ALA A 263 -18.29 12.71 -0.10
C ALA A 263 -19.21 13.71 0.62
N VAL A 264 -19.23 14.99 0.22
CA VAL A 264 -20.08 16.01 0.83
C VAL A 264 -21.34 16.22 -0.03
N THR A 265 -22.51 15.91 0.52
CA THR A 265 -23.79 16.13 -0.16
C THR A 265 -24.13 17.63 -0.25
N THR A 266 -25.14 17.98 -1.06
CA THR A 266 -25.65 19.37 -1.13
C THR A 266 -26.14 19.88 0.24
N ASP A 267 -26.64 18.98 1.08
CA ASP A 267 -27.10 19.27 2.44
C ASP A 267 -25.96 19.23 3.48
N ARG A 268 -24.71 19.18 3.02
CA ARG A 268 -23.49 19.13 3.84
C ARG A 268 -23.37 17.87 4.70
N GLU A 269 -24.05 16.81 4.33
CA GLU A 269 -23.85 15.49 4.94
C GLU A 269 -22.62 14.80 4.34
N ILE A 270 -21.97 13.98 5.15
CA ILE A 270 -20.89 13.09 4.74
C ILE A 270 -21.34 11.66 5.06
N PRO A 271 -22.06 10.99 4.15
CA PRO A 271 -22.34 9.57 4.28
C PRO A 271 -21.03 8.77 4.21
N ASN A 272 -20.96 7.68 4.97
CA ASN A 272 -19.77 6.82 5.09
C ASN A 272 -18.52 7.62 5.48
N SER A 273 -18.64 8.59 6.39
CA SER A 273 -17.52 9.41 6.86
C SER A 273 -16.38 8.57 7.46
N ASP A 274 -16.71 7.41 8.03
CA ASP A 274 -15.77 6.43 8.54
C ASP A 274 -14.83 5.90 7.44
N TRP A 275 -15.26 5.84 6.17
CA TRP A 275 -14.39 5.42 5.06
C TRP A 275 -13.22 6.40 4.87
N LEU A 276 -13.45 7.69 5.07
CA LEU A 276 -12.41 8.73 4.97
C LEU A 276 -11.52 8.72 6.22
N LEU A 277 -12.16 8.65 7.40
CA LEU A 277 -11.48 8.74 8.70
C LEU A 277 -10.66 7.49 9.03
N ARG A 278 -10.96 6.35 8.42
CA ARG A 278 -10.20 5.11 8.61
C ARG A 278 -8.71 5.26 8.30
N GLN A 279 -8.37 6.01 7.26
CA GLN A 279 -6.98 6.23 6.84
C GLN A 279 -6.22 7.19 7.79
N LEU A 280 -6.94 7.96 8.61
CA LEU A 280 -6.35 8.77 9.69
C LEU A 280 -6.00 7.92 10.92
N CYS A 281 -6.87 6.98 11.28
CA CYS A 281 -6.74 6.21 12.51
C CYS A 281 -5.99 4.88 12.34
N THR A 282 -6.08 4.25 11.17
CA THR A 282 -5.59 2.88 10.92
C THR A 282 -4.56 2.84 9.80
N THR A 283 -3.78 1.76 9.75
CA THR A 283 -2.92 1.45 8.61
C THR A 283 -3.71 0.63 7.61
N THR A 284 -4.17 1.26 6.53
CA THR A 284 -4.95 0.55 5.50
C THR A 284 -4.04 -0.18 4.53
N THR A 285 -2.93 0.46 4.16
CA THR A 285 -1.81 -0.10 3.38
C THR A 285 -0.49 0.44 3.93
N VAL A 286 0.63 0.00 3.35
CA VAL A 286 1.95 0.54 3.65
C VAL A 286 2.73 0.79 2.37
N ASN A 287 3.65 1.74 2.42
CA ASN A 287 4.77 1.82 1.49
C ASN A 287 5.97 1.09 2.08
N LEU A 288 6.91 0.65 1.24
CA LEU A 288 8.23 0.18 1.65
C LEU A 288 9.26 1.27 1.38
N ALA A 289 10.00 1.62 2.42
CA ALA A 289 11.12 2.56 2.34
C ALA A 289 12.42 1.88 2.74
N SER A 290 13.52 2.44 2.25
CA SER A 290 14.87 2.01 2.60
C SER A 290 15.81 3.21 2.56
N THR A 291 17.06 2.96 2.90
CA THR A 291 18.10 3.92 2.54
C THR A 291 18.30 3.95 1.02
N ILE A 292 18.96 4.99 0.51
CA ILE A 292 19.37 5.05 -0.91
C ILE A 292 20.70 4.31 -1.19
N VAL A 293 21.31 3.73 -0.15
CA VAL A 293 22.62 3.08 -0.23
C VAL A 293 22.41 1.58 -0.42
N ALA A 294 23.11 1.00 -1.41
CA ALA A 294 23.10 -0.45 -1.60
C ALA A 294 23.59 -1.16 -0.33
N SER A 295 22.91 -2.23 0.07
CA SER A 295 23.18 -2.97 1.31
C SER A 295 24.62 -3.49 1.36
N SER A 296 25.13 -4.01 0.24
CA SER A 296 26.52 -4.46 0.11
C SER A 296 27.53 -3.33 0.34
N THR A 297 27.27 -2.14 -0.21
CA THR A 297 28.12 -0.97 -0.02
C THR A 297 28.12 -0.52 1.44
N ALA A 298 26.95 -0.40 2.07
CA ALA A 298 26.81 -0.03 3.48
C ALA A 298 27.56 -1.02 4.40
N ALA A 299 27.45 -2.33 4.12
CA ALA A 299 28.09 -3.37 4.91
C ALA A 299 29.64 -3.37 4.81
N THR A 300 30.20 -2.92 3.68
CA THR A 300 31.66 -2.87 3.47
C THR A 300 32.32 -1.55 3.85
N ALA A 301 31.54 -0.53 4.23
CA ALA A 301 32.03 0.81 4.56
C ALA A 301 31.81 1.10 6.06
N PRO A 302 32.63 0.54 6.97
CA PRO A 302 32.34 0.52 8.41
C PRO A 302 32.20 1.91 9.05
N SER A 303 32.92 2.91 8.53
CA SER A 303 32.88 4.30 9.01
C SER A 303 31.86 5.18 8.29
N ALA A 304 31.18 4.67 7.25
CA ALA A 304 30.16 5.42 6.56
C ALA A 304 28.94 5.62 7.46
N THR A 305 28.31 6.78 7.37
CA THR A 305 27.04 7.06 8.03
C THR A 305 25.90 6.63 7.13
N LEU A 306 24.97 5.85 7.68
CA LEU A 306 23.78 5.36 7.02
C LEU A 306 22.56 6.06 7.64
N LEU A 307 21.95 6.98 6.90
CA LEU A 307 20.69 7.63 7.29
C LEU A 307 19.55 6.63 7.13
N LEU A 308 18.78 6.37 8.18
CA LEU A 308 17.64 5.45 8.11
C LEU A 308 16.37 6.18 7.65
N PRO A 309 15.39 5.48 7.05
CA PRO A 309 14.17 6.11 6.53
C PRO A 309 13.43 6.91 7.61
N LEU A 310 13.13 8.18 7.34
CA LEU A 310 12.46 9.04 8.33
C LEU A 310 11.05 8.51 8.70
N GLY A 311 10.35 7.91 7.73
CA GLY A 311 9.05 7.26 7.93
C GLY A 311 9.08 6.04 8.85
N PHE A 312 10.26 5.52 9.20
CA PHE A 312 10.41 4.50 10.24
C PHE A 312 10.18 5.08 11.65
N TRP A 313 10.50 6.35 11.87
CA TRP A 313 10.49 6.96 13.19
C TRP A 313 9.12 7.56 13.53
N PHE A 314 8.51 8.27 12.59
CA PHE A 314 7.19 8.87 12.74
C PHE A 314 6.61 9.25 11.37
N ASN A 315 5.34 9.67 11.30
CA ASN A 315 4.67 10.03 10.04
C ASN A 315 5.08 11.43 9.57
N ALA A 316 6.36 11.59 9.26
CA ALA A 316 6.95 12.87 8.86
C ALA A 316 6.28 13.46 7.61
N ASP A 317 5.85 12.61 6.69
CA ASP A 317 5.21 13.05 5.45
C ASP A 317 3.88 13.78 5.72
N VAL A 318 3.12 13.45 6.76
CA VAL A 318 1.90 14.22 7.12
C VAL A 318 2.19 15.31 8.14
N LEU A 319 3.00 15.02 9.16
CA LEU A 319 3.19 15.89 10.32
C LEU A 319 4.03 17.14 10.01
N VAL A 320 5.13 16.99 9.27
CA VAL A 320 6.10 18.08 9.05
C VAL A 320 5.78 18.88 7.78
N ASN A 321 5.19 18.22 6.78
CA ASN A 321 4.85 18.86 5.51
C ASN A 321 3.47 19.54 5.57
N PRO A 322 3.14 20.39 4.57
CA PRO A 322 1.79 20.89 4.41
C PRO A 322 0.76 19.76 4.34
N PRO A 323 -0.44 19.95 4.93
CA PRO A 323 -0.93 21.19 5.54
C PRO A 323 -0.66 21.33 7.05
N LEU A 324 -0.08 20.34 7.74
CA LEU A 324 0.10 20.40 9.20
C LEU A 324 1.29 21.26 9.63
N ASN A 325 2.38 21.24 8.84
CA ASN A 325 3.55 22.11 8.99
C ASN A 325 4.11 22.18 10.43
N ILE A 326 4.21 21.05 11.13
CA ILE A 326 4.83 21.02 12.47
C ILE A 326 6.32 21.35 12.29
N PRO A 327 6.84 22.42 12.93
CA PRO A 327 8.18 22.94 12.67
C PRO A 327 9.25 22.14 13.43
N VAL A 328 9.49 20.89 13.03
CA VAL A 328 10.51 20.02 13.62
C VAL A 328 11.89 20.39 13.09
N ASP A 329 12.81 20.77 13.98
CA ASP A 329 14.22 20.96 13.67
C ASP A 329 15.05 19.83 14.32
N SER A 330 15.25 18.74 13.57
CA SER A 330 16.01 17.59 14.05
C SER A 330 16.71 16.85 12.92
N ALA A 331 17.90 16.33 13.23
CA ALA A 331 18.61 15.45 12.32
C ALA A 331 17.90 14.10 12.20
N VAL A 332 17.95 13.51 10.99
CA VAL A 332 17.47 12.15 10.77
C VAL A 332 18.38 11.16 11.51
N PRO A 333 17.84 10.25 12.32
CA PRO A 333 18.64 9.24 13.00
C PRO A 333 19.46 8.40 12.01
N SER A 334 20.70 8.12 12.40
CA SER A 334 21.69 7.46 11.54
C SER A 334 22.52 6.44 12.30
N VAL A 335 23.09 5.49 11.57
CA VAL A 335 23.91 4.40 12.12
C VAL A 335 25.21 4.29 11.34
N THR A 336 26.26 3.74 11.95
CA THR A 336 27.50 3.45 11.22
C THR A 336 27.35 2.19 10.36
N GLY A 337 28.06 2.13 9.24
CA GLY A 337 28.13 0.93 8.40
C GLY A 337 28.60 -0.31 9.18
N LYS A 338 29.45 -0.12 10.21
CA LYS A 338 29.86 -1.21 11.11
C LYS A 338 28.69 -1.79 11.88
N LEU A 339 27.90 -0.96 12.56
CA LEU A 339 26.74 -1.43 13.33
C LEU A 339 25.72 -2.11 12.42
N TYR A 340 25.50 -1.56 11.22
CA TYR A 340 24.67 -2.18 10.19
C TYR A 340 25.18 -3.57 9.80
N ALA A 341 26.45 -3.70 9.39
CA ALA A 341 27.07 -4.97 9.01
C ALA A 341 27.03 -6.01 10.13
N ASP A 342 27.34 -5.60 11.36
CA ASP A 342 27.30 -6.45 12.54
C ASP A 342 25.88 -6.99 12.79
N SER A 343 24.83 -6.18 12.53
CA SER A 343 23.44 -6.62 12.67
C SER A 343 23.02 -7.66 11.62
N LEU A 344 23.46 -7.50 10.36
CA LEU A 344 23.18 -8.47 9.30
C LEU A 344 23.73 -9.85 9.66
N ALA A 345 24.94 -9.90 10.22
CA ALA A 345 25.57 -11.14 10.67
C ALA A 345 24.88 -11.71 11.92
N ARG A 346 24.58 -10.87 12.91
CA ARG A 346 23.93 -11.28 14.17
C ARG A 346 22.57 -11.92 13.95
N TYR A 347 21.77 -11.33 13.05
CA TYR A 347 20.41 -11.77 12.76
C TYR A 347 20.28 -12.66 11.53
N ASP A 348 21.41 -13.12 10.96
CA ASP A 348 21.47 -13.97 9.77
C ASP A 348 20.53 -13.52 8.65
N PHE A 349 20.62 -12.23 8.29
CA PHE A 349 19.81 -11.66 7.22
C PHE A 349 20.05 -12.41 5.91
N ALA A 350 18.96 -12.74 5.21
CA ALA A 350 19.05 -13.33 3.88
C ALA A 350 17.79 -13.05 3.03
N LEU A 351 17.96 -12.99 1.72
CA LEU A 351 16.87 -13.19 0.76
C LEU A 351 16.73 -14.69 0.48
N VAL A 352 15.52 -15.23 0.60
CA VAL A 352 15.24 -16.67 0.49
C VAL A 352 14.00 -16.92 -0.37
N GLN A 353 14.15 -17.78 -1.38
CA GLN A 353 13.03 -18.29 -2.17
C GLN A 353 13.33 -19.72 -2.62
N ASP A 354 12.48 -20.66 -2.24
CA ASP A 354 12.68 -22.10 -2.52
C ASP A 354 14.08 -22.58 -2.06
N ASP A 355 14.93 -23.05 -2.98
CA ASP A 355 16.31 -23.47 -2.72
C ASP A 355 17.34 -22.32 -2.82
N PHE A 356 16.91 -21.14 -3.30
CA PHE A 356 17.76 -19.96 -3.37
C PHE A 356 17.90 -19.28 -2.01
N ARG A 357 19.15 -18.97 -1.65
CA ARG A 357 19.51 -18.15 -0.48
C ARG A 357 20.65 -17.20 -0.80
N GLN A 358 20.47 -15.92 -0.56
CA GLN A 358 21.51 -14.90 -0.64
C GLN A 358 21.67 -14.21 0.73
N PRO A 359 22.82 -14.34 1.41
CA PRO A 359 23.08 -13.60 2.64
C PRO A 359 23.04 -12.07 2.42
N GLY A 360 22.53 -11.35 3.43
CA GLY A 360 22.38 -9.89 3.43
C GLY A 360 20.93 -9.43 3.46
N ASP A 361 20.76 -8.11 3.51
CA ASP A 361 19.45 -7.45 3.36
C ASP A 361 18.95 -7.53 1.90
N ALA A 362 17.83 -6.86 1.60
CA ALA A 362 17.45 -6.52 0.24
C ALA A 362 18.53 -5.68 -0.47
N PHE A 363 18.30 -5.33 -1.75
CA PHE A 363 19.31 -4.61 -2.54
C PHE A 363 19.75 -3.29 -1.89
N PHE A 364 18.80 -2.51 -1.36
CA PHE A 364 19.08 -1.32 -0.57
C PHE A 364 19.02 -1.62 0.92
N ALA A 365 19.86 -0.94 1.71
CA ALA A 365 19.95 -1.21 3.14
C ALA A 365 18.67 -0.80 3.89
N PHE A 366 18.33 -1.58 4.92
CA PHE A 366 17.34 -1.26 5.94
C PHE A 366 15.93 -1.01 5.39
N VAL A 367 15.39 -1.99 4.64
CA VAL A 367 14.02 -1.91 4.13
C VAL A 367 12.99 -2.03 5.25
N VAL A 368 12.03 -1.13 5.34
CA VAL A 368 10.99 -1.11 6.39
C VAL A 368 9.65 -0.59 5.86
N PRO A 369 8.52 -1.04 6.44
CA PRO A 369 7.23 -0.43 6.17
C PRO A 369 7.15 1.01 6.70
N GLU A 370 6.53 1.90 5.93
CA GLU A 370 6.15 3.27 6.31
C GLU A 370 4.70 3.57 5.86
N ALA A 371 4.16 4.72 6.28
CA ALA A 371 2.80 5.12 5.92
C ALA A 371 2.65 5.24 4.39
N ALA A 372 1.56 4.69 3.85
CA ALA A 372 1.31 4.75 2.41
C ALA A 372 0.88 6.14 1.95
N PHE A 373 1.24 6.51 0.72
CA PHE A 373 0.89 7.83 0.19
C PHE A 373 -0.63 8.07 0.09
N GLU A 374 -1.43 7.04 -0.19
CA GLU A 374 -2.89 7.16 -0.23
C GLU A 374 -3.51 7.49 1.12
N ASP A 375 -2.92 7.02 2.22
CA ASP A 375 -3.32 7.42 3.58
C ASP A 375 -2.89 8.87 3.87
N ILE A 376 -1.67 9.22 3.45
CA ILE A 376 -1.12 10.58 3.60
C ILE A 376 -1.97 11.60 2.83
N ASP A 377 -2.30 11.31 1.57
CA ASP A 377 -2.97 12.23 0.66
C ASP A 377 -4.42 12.51 1.06
N VAL A 378 -5.18 11.50 1.50
CA VAL A 378 -6.55 11.74 1.99
C VAL A 378 -6.56 12.65 3.22
N ILE A 379 -5.62 12.49 4.15
CA ILE A 379 -5.51 13.36 5.33
C ILE A 379 -5.19 14.78 4.90
N ARG A 380 -4.17 14.95 4.04
CA ARG A 380 -3.77 16.27 3.53
C ARG A 380 -4.93 16.98 2.83
N GLN A 381 -5.67 16.27 1.98
CA GLN A 381 -6.78 16.87 1.25
C GLN A 381 -7.99 17.14 2.14
N MET A 382 -8.32 16.29 3.12
CA MET A 382 -9.37 16.58 4.11
C MET A 382 -9.07 17.84 4.91
N VAL A 383 -7.81 18.06 5.30
CA VAL A 383 -7.41 19.30 5.98
C VAL A 383 -7.44 20.50 5.04
N THR A 384 -6.89 20.35 3.83
CA THR A 384 -6.84 21.44 2.83
C THR A 384 -8.23 21.90 2.38
N THR A 385 -9.19 20.98 2.33
CA THR A 385 -10.59 21.26 1.94
C THR A 385 -11.47 21.65 3.13
N GLY A 386 -10.92 21.69 4.35
CA GLY A 386 -11.64 22.10 5.56
C GLY A 386 -12.64 21.07 6.09
N ILE A 387 -12.57 19.81 5.65
CA ILE A 387 -13.35 18.70 6.24
C ILE A 387 -12.83 18.42 7.66
N LEU A 388 -11.52 18.47 7.85
CA LEU A 388 -10.86 18.38 9.15
C LEU A 388 -10.04 19.64 9.42
N THR A 389 -9.91 20.03 10.70
CA THR A 389 -8.91 21.02 11.10
C THR A 389 -7.51 20.40 11.16
N ALA A 390 -6.48 21.21 10.92
CA ALA A 390 -5.09 20.76 11.05
C ALA A 390 -4.78 20.27 12.47
N HIS A 391 -5.23 21.02 13.49
CA HIS A 391 -5.06 20.65 14.89
C HIS A 391 -5.70 19.30 15.24
N PHE A 392 -6.88 18.98 14.69
CA PHE A 392 -7.54 17.70 14.94
C PHE A 392 -6.75 16.55 14.30
N ALA A 393 -6.40 16.69 13.01
CA ALA A 393 -5.62 15.67 12.31
C ALA A 393 -4.26 15.43 12.99
N ALA A 394 -3.58 16.50 13.41
CA ALA A 394 -2.34 16.42 14.17
C ALA A 394 -2.55 15.74 15.54
N SER A 395 -3.63 16.05 16.25
CA SER A 395 -3.94 15.46 17.55
C SER A 395 -4.15 13.95 17.49
N VAL A 396 -4.82 13.45 16.43
CA VAL A 396 -4.95 12.00 16.17
C VAL A 396 -3.61 11.37 15.80
N LEU A 397 -2.85 12.00 14.90
CA LEU A 397 -1.55 11.47 14.44
C LEU A 397 -0.47 11.50 15.51
N MET A 398 -0.60 12.39 16.50
CA MET A 398 0.31 12.49 17.64
C MET A 398 0.03 11.45 18.73
N VAL A 399 -1.10 10.73 18.69
CA VAL A 399 -1.34 9.56 19.54
C VAL A 399 -0.45 8.42 19.06
N ASP A 400 0.43 7.94 19.94
CA ASP A 400 1.40 6.90 19.65
C ASP A 400 2.24 7.20 18.37
N PHE A 401 2.64 8.47 18.22
CA PHE A 401 3.36 8.97 17.04
C PHE A 401 4.67 8.23 16.67
N PRO A 402 5.43 7.60 17.60
CA PRO A 402 6.60 6.79 17.26
C PRO A 402 6.27 5.51 16.46
N ASN A 403 4.98 5.18 16.34
CA ASN A 403 4.47 4.05 15.56
C ASN A 403 3.63 4.56 14.38
N PRO A 404 4.28 5.00 13.29
CA PRO A 404 3.59 5.58 12.14
C PRO A 404 2.72 4.57 11.39
N VAL A 405 3.08 3.29 11.45
CA VAL A 405 2.29 2.17 10.93
C VAL A 405 2.00 1.16 12.03
N PHE A 406 0.87 0.48 11.92
CA PHE A 406 0.44 -0.57 12.83
C PHE A 406 0.37 -0.13 14.30
N SER A 407 -0.08 1.10 14.56
CA SER A 407 -0.34 1.60 15.92
C SER A 407 -1.70 1.07 16.42
N PRO A 408 -1.74 0.19 17.43
CA PRO A 408 -3.00 -0.27 18.01
C PRO A 408 -3.70 0.84 18.80
N ALA A 409 -2.91 1.73 19.42
CA ALA A 409 -3.42 2.89 20.16
C ALA A 409 -4.22 3.82 19.24
N ARG A 410 -3.63 4.24 18.12
CA ARG A 410 -4.32 5.12 17.16
C ARG A 410 -5.50 4.42 16.49
N ALA A 411 -5.39 3.12 16.21
CA ALA A 411 -6.49 2.34 15.65
C ALA A 411 -7.71 2.26 16.59
N THR A 412 -7.49 2.28 17.92
CA THR A 412 -8.58 2.29 18.91
C THR A 412 -9.46 3.52 18.75
N LEU A 413 -8.90 4.67 18.36
CA LEU A 413 -9.68 5.90 18.15
C LEU A 413 -10.69 5.79 17.00
N PHE A 414 -10.52 4.81 16.09
CA PHE A 414 -11.45 4.60 14.97
C PHE A 414 -12.87 4.29 15.45
N GLN A 415 -13.04 3.67 16.63
CA GLN A 415 -14.36 3.34 17.18
C GLN A 415 -15.25 4.57 17.46
N TYR A 416 -14.65 5.76 17.56
CA TYR A 416 -15.37 7.02 17.76
C TYR A 416 -15.71 7.76 16.47
N MET A 417 -15.28 7.23 15.32
CA MET A 417 -15.54 7.83 14.01
C MET A 417 -16.97 7.52 13.59
N PRO A 418 -17.79 8.53 13.23
CA PRO A 418 -19.17 8.29 12.84
C PRO A 418 -19.24 7.67 11.44
N THR A 419 -20.24 6.84 11.19
CA THR A 419 -20.55 6.31 9.84
C THR A 419 -21.24 7.35 8.96
N ALA A 420 -21.81 8.40 9.55
CA ALA A 420 -22.34 9.55 8.84
C ALA A 420 -22.17 10.81 9.68
N ALA A 421 -21.84 11.93 9.06
CA ALA A 421 -21.67 13.20 9.76
C ALA A 421 -22.27 14.38 8.99
N THR A 422 -22.40 15.52 9.66
CA THR A 422 -22.80 16.79 9.03
C THR A 422 -21.67 17.80 9.18
N LEU A 423 -21.25 18.41 8.06
CA LEU A 423 -20.37 19.56 8.09
C LEU A 423 -21.18 20.78 8.56
N ASP A 424 -21.13 21.02 9.86
CA ASP A 424 -21.66 22.23 10.48
C ASP A 424 -20.51 23.11 11.00
N PRO A 425 -20.03 24.08 10.20
CA PRO A 425 -19.01 25.02 10.65
C PRO A 425 -19.43 25.84 11.87
N ALA A 426 -20.73 26.07 12.09
CA ALA A 426 -21.21 26.85 13.23
C ALA A 426 -21.11 26.05 14.55
N ALA A 427 -21.16 24.72 14.48
CA ALA A 427 -20.93 23.80 15.59
C ALA A 427 -19.46 23.32 15.71
N GLY A 428 -18.51 23.98 15.05
CA GLY A 428 -17.09 23.61 15.07
C GLY A 428 -16.69 22.50 14.08
N GLY A 429 -17.60 22.06 13.22
CA GLY A 429 -17.34 21.08 12.17
C GLY A 429 -17.16 19.64 12.65
N LEU A 430 -16.80 18.75 11.72
CA LEU A 430 -16.60 17.32 11.98
C LEU A 430 -15.53 17.09 13.05
N SER A 431 -14.43 17.84 13.01
CA SER A 431 -13.34 17.77 13.98
C SER A 431 -13.82 17.99 15.42
N GLN A 432 -14.59 19.04 15.69
CA GLN A 432 -15.09 19.33 17.04
C GLN A 432 -16.06 18.25 17.53
N GLN A 433 -16.91 17.73 16.65
CA GLN A 433 -17.88 16.67 16.99
C GLN A 433 -17.16 15.40 17.43
N ILE A 434 -16.18 14.94 16.65
CA ILE A 434 -15.40 13.74 16.97
C ILE A 434 -14.56 13.98 18.23
N ALA A 435 -13.88 15.12 18.31
CA ALA A 435 -13.04 15.43 19.46
C ALA A 435 -13.83 15.46 20.77
N ALA A 436 -15.05 16.00 20.78
CA ALA A 436 -15.92 15.97 21.96
C ALA A 436 -16.28 14.55 22.40
N VAL A 437 -16.50 13.63 21.46
CA VAL A 437 -16.79 12.22 21.78
C VAL A 437 -15.57 11.54 22.39
N ILE A 438 -14.37 11.71 21.79
CA ILE A 438 -13.14 11.10 22.30
C ILE A 438 -12.77 11.70 23.67
N SER A 439 -12.81 13.02 23.83
CA SER A 439 -12.49 13.70 25.09
C SER A 439 -13.44 13.31 26.22
N LYS A 440 -14.72 13.07 25.93
CA LYS A 440 -15.67 12.54 26.92
C LYS A 440 -15.37 11.10 27.29
N ALA A 441 -15.01 10.26 26.31
CA ALA A 441 -14.62 8.87 26.57
C ALA A 441 -13.37 8.79 27.47
N ALA A 442 -12.40 9.68 27.26
CA ALA A 442 -11.16 9.75 28.03
C ALA A 442 -11.38 9.82 29.55
N ASP A 443 -12.46 10.46 30.02
CA ASP A 443 -12.78 10.56 31.45
C ASP A 443 -13.07 9.19 32.11
N GLY A 444 -13.42 8.17 31.31
CA GLY A 444 -13.67 6.80 31.73
C GLY A 444 -12.49 5.84 31.54
N HIS A 445 -11.37 6.29 30.98
CA HIS A 445 -10.20 5.47 30.66
C HIS A 445 -8.97 5.85 31.50
N PRO A 446 -7.96 4.95 31.60
CA PRO A 446 -6.67 5.27 32.23
C PRO A 446 -5.97 6.49 31.60
N ALA A 447 -5.11 7.17 32.36
CA ALA A 447 -4.39 8.36 31.90
C ALA A 447 -3.39 8.08 30.75
N ASP A 448 -2.98 6.83 30.58
CA ASP A 448 -2.12 6.33 29.49
C ASP A 448 -2.92 5.72 28.34
N SER A 449 -4.26 5.89 28.33
CA SER A 449 -5.10 5.45 27.21
C SER A 449 -4.92 6.32 25.95
N PRO A 450 -5.20 5.78 24.75
CA PRO A 450 -5.20 6.55 23.52
C PRO A 450 -6.17 7.74 23.55
N GLU A 451 -7.32 7.60 24.21
CA GLU A 451 -8.31 8.66 24.40
C GLU A 451 -7.76 9.80 25.27
N ALA A 452 -7.08 9.46 26.37
CA ALA A 452 -6.46 10.45 27.24
C ALA A 452 -5.32 11.19 26.53
N GLU A 453 -4.49 10.49 25.76
CA GLU A 453 -3.44 11.13 24.94
C GLU A 453 -4.05 12.04 23.87
N PHE A 454 -5.09 11.60 23.16
CA PHE A 454 -5.81 12.43 22.20
C PHE A 454 -6.37 13.69 22.87
N LYS A 455 -7.05 13.54 24.01
CA LYS A 455 -7.63 14.66 24.75
C LYS A 455 -6.56 15.69 25.12
N ALA A 456 -5.43 15.23 25.66
CA ALA A 456 -4.31 16.10 26.01
C ALA A 456 -3.74 16.85 24.79
N ASN A 457 -3.68 16.19 23.63
CA ASN A 457 -3.26 16.81 22.37
C ASN A 457 -4.27 17.88 21.88
N TRP A 458 -5.56 17.57 21.97
CA TRP A 458 -6.64 18.44 21.50
C TRP A 458 -6.90 19.64 22.42
N GLU A 459 -6.62 19.53 23.72
CA GLU A 459 -6.77 20.62 24.69
C GLU A 459 -5.65 21.67 24.62
N LEU A 460 -4.61 21.43 23.82
CA LEU A 460 -3.59 22.45 23.53
C LEU A 460 -4.21 23.66 22.83
N ALA A 461 -3.76 24.86 23.17
CA ALA A 461 -4.25 26.06 22.52
C ALA A 461 -3.88 26.09 21.03
N GLU A 462 -4.73 26.70 20.20
CA GLU A 462 -4.54 26.81 18.75
C GLU A 462 -3.18 27.46 18.39
N SER A 463 -2.69 28.39 19.21
CA SER A 463 -1.40 29.06 19.02
C SER A 463 -0.18 28.26 19.49
N GLU A 464 -0.38 27.13 20.16
CA GLU A 464 0.69 26.41 20.88
C GLU A 464 0.93 25.00 20.37
N TRP A 465 -0.11 24.32 19.83
CA TRP A 465 -0.05 22.89 19.54
C TRP A 465 1.10 22.49 18.61
N GLN A 466 1.40 23.30 17.58
CA GLN A 466 2.50 23.03 16.65
C GLN A 466 3.86 22.99 17.36
N ASN A 467 4.12 23.96 18.24
CA ASN A 467 5.39 24.06 18.96
C ASN A 467 5.52 22.95 20.01
N VAL A 468 4.43 22.60 20.69
CA VAL A 468 4.41 21.48 21.65
C VAL A 468 4.67 20.16 20.93
N PHE A 469 4.03 19.92 19.78
CA PHE A 469 4.28 18.70 19.00
C PHE A 469 5.68 18.66 18.40
N ALA A 470 6.20 19.78 17.91
CA ALA A 470 7.58 19.88 17.43
C ALA A 470 8.57 19.47 18.54
N SER A 471 8.44 20.08 19.72
CA SER A 471 9.31 19.77 20.86
C SER A 471 9.24 18.30 21.31
N ARG A 472 8.05 17.68 21.26
CA ARG A 472 7.88 16.24 21.53
C ARG A 472 8.61 15.38 20.50
N ILE A 473 8.47 15.68 19.21
CA ILE A 473 9.13 14.94 18.13
C ILE A 473 10.64 15.12 18.22
N GLU A 474 11.14 16.33 18.45
CA GLU A 474 12.57 16.63 18.59
C GLU A 474 13.19 15.89 19.79
N SER A 475 12.50 15.91 20.94
CA SER A 475 12.94 15.16 22.13
C SER A 475 13.01 13.66 21.87
N TYR A 476 12.02 13.11 21.17
CA TYR A 476 12.00 11.72 20.75
C TYR A 476 13.16 11.39 19.80
N LEU A 477 13.39 12.20 18.76
CA LEU A 477 14.46 11.97 17.78
C LEU A 477 15.85 12.11 18.41
N ALA A 478 16.02 13.00 19.39
CA ALA A 478 17.24 13.10 20.17
C ALA A 478 17.51 11.82 20.97
N ALA A 479 16.49 11.30 21.68
CA ALA A 479 16.60 10.04 22.42
C ALA A 479 16.89 8.84 21.49
N VAL A 480 16.25 8.79 20.30
CA VAL A 480 16.53 7.76 19.30
C VAL A 480 17.98 7.85 18.82
N THR A 481 18.46 9.07 18.52
CA THR A 481 19.83 9.33 18.04
C THR A 481 20.89 8.94 19.08
N GLU A 482 20.64 9.18 20.36
CA GLU A 482 21.51 8.72 21.43
C GLU A 482 21.58 7.19 21.46
N ARG A 483 20.42 6.52 21.46
CA ARG A 483 20.35 5.06 21.58
C ARG A 483 20.91 4.32 20.37
N ILE A 484 20.59 4.76 19.15
CA ILE A 484 20.98 4.09 17.89
C ILE A 484 22.50 4.00 17.72
N SER A 485 23.23 4.91 18.37
CA SER A 485 24.70 4.96 18.34
C SER A 485 25.38 3.76 19.02
N SER A 486 24.63 2.99 19.82
CA SER A 486 25.12 1.82 20.54
C SER A 486 24.70 0.51 19.86
N VAL A 487 25.48 -0.56 20.10
CA VAL A 487 25.14 -1.91 19.60
C VAL A 487 23.77 -2.37 20.10
N ALA A 488 23.48 -2.17 21.39
CA ALA A 488 22.22 -2.60 21.99
C ALA A 488 21.02 -1.78 21.48
N GLY A 489 21.17 -0.46 21.36
CA GLY A 489 20.09 0.38 20.85
C GLY A 489 19.81 0.16 19.37
N PHE A 490 20.84 -0.06 18.55
CA PHE A 490 20.60 -0.44 17.15
C PHE A 490 19.98 -1.84 17.02
N ASP A 491 20.36 -2.78 17.89
CA ASP A 491 19.72 -4.10 17.97
C ASP A 491 18.22 -4.01 18.25
N ASP A 492 17.82 -3.16 19.20
CA ASP A 492 16.42 -2.90 19.49
C ASP A 492 15.67 -2.43 18.24
N TYR A 493 16.27 -1.53 17.46
CA TYR A 493 15.65 -1.01 16.24
C TYR A 493 15.62 -2.01 15.08
N VAL A 494 16.61 -2.89 14.97
CA VAL A 494 16.57 -4.00 14.02
C VAL A 494 15.44 -4.98 14.35
N ARG A 495 15.23 -5.29 15.63
CA ARG A 495 14.10 -6.13 16.07
C ARG A 495 12.76 -5.45 15.82
N LEU A 496 12.66 -4.14 16.06
CA LEU A 496 11.46 -3.37 15.74
C LEU A 496 11.17 -3.37 14.23
N ALA A 497 12.19 -3.16 13.41
CA ALA A 497 12.09 -3.24 11.95
C ALA A 497 11.58 -4.63 11.51
N GLU A 498 12.16 -5.71 12.03
CA GLU A 498 11.69 -7.07 11.71
C GLU A 498 10.27 -7.32 12.23
N SER A 499 9.90 -6.82 13.41
CA SER A 499 8.51 -6.89 13.90
C SER A 499 7.53 -6.28 12.90
N ARG A 500 7.82 -5.07 12.41
CA ARG A 500 6.96 -4.38 11.43
C ARG A 500 6.95 -5.09 10.07
N ARG A 501 8.08 -5.66 9.64
CA ARG A 501 8.12 -6.52 8.45
C ARG A 501 7.25 -7.77 8.61
N ARG A 502 7.23 -8.41 9.79
CA ARG A 502 6.34 -9.55 10.07
C ARG A 502 4.86 -9.15 10.03
N GLU A 503 4.52 -7.96 10.51
CA GLU A 503 3.16 -7.41 10.35
C GLU A 503 2.80 -7.19 8.88
N PHE A 504 3.68 -6.57 8.09
CA PHE A 504 3.49 -6.41 6.65
C PHE A 504 3.39 -7.75 5.91
N LYS A 505 4.23 -8.74 6.25
CA LYS A 505 4.20 -10.09 5.64
C LYS A 505 2.86 -10.81 5.82
N ARG A 506 2.04 -10.40 6.80
CA ARG A 506 0.65 -10.90 6.99
C ARG A 506 -0.38 -10.19 6.11
N MET A 507 -0.05 -9.01 5.57
CA MET A 507 -0.91 -8.30 4.64
C MET A 507 -0.91 -9.00 3.28
N ARG A 508 -2.05 -8.97 2.58
CA ARG A 508 -2.15 -9.54 1.22
C ARG A 508 -1.26 -8.80 0.20
N LEU A 509 -0.90 -7.56 0.51
CA LEU A 509 0.07 -6.73 -0.22
C LEU A 509 1.49 -7.31 -0.26
N ASN A 510 1.88 -8.19 0.67
CA ASN A 510 3.15 -8.91 0.60
C ASN A 510 3.05 -10.07 -0.41
N GLU A 511 3.40 -9.73 -1.65
CA GLU A 511 3.06 -10.53 -2.82
C GLU A 511 4.09 -11.62 -3.16
N PHE A 512 5.32 -11.47 -2.69
CA PHE A 512 6.46 -12.22 -3.19
C PHE A 512 7.44 -12.52 -2.06
N ALA A 513 8.30 -13.52 -2.28
CA ALA A 513 9.20 -14.02 -1.24
C ALA A 513 10.44 -13.14 -1.03
N LEU A 514 10.85 -12.39 -2.05
CA LEU A 514 12.11 -11.65 -2.08
C LEU A 514 11.93 -10.15 -1.77
N THR A 515 10.70 -9.69 -1.51
CA THR A 515 10.38 -8.29 -1.23
C THR A 515 11.17 -7.79 -0.02
N LEU A 516 11.30 -8.65 0.98
CA LEU A 516 11.92 -8.37 2.26
C LEU A 516 12.87 -9.50 2.65
N PRO A 517 13.98 -9.22 3.35
CA PRO A 517 14.81 -10.26 3.91
C PRO A 517 14.05 -11.07 4.97
N VAL A 518 14.57 -12.27 5.22
CA VAL A 518 14.31 -13.06 6.43
C VAL A 518 15.47 -12.90 7.41
N THR A 519 15.22 -13.23 8.68
CA THR A 519 16.21 -13.21 9.76
C THR A 519 16.08 -14.47 10.60
N ASN A 520 17.01 -14.69 11.53
CA ASN A 520 16.90 -15.74 12.55
C ASN A 520 16.01 -15.35 13.75
N ILE A 521 15.34 -14.19 13.72
CA ILE A 521 14.35 -13.81 14.74
C ILE A 521 13.11 -14.73 14.57
N PRO A 522 12.64 -15.41 15.62
CA PRO A 522 11.52 -16.34 15.51
C PRO A 522 10.27 -15.69 14.91
N LEU A 523 9.57 -16.43 14.03
CA LEU A 523 8.34 -15.95 13.39
C LEU A 523 7.24 -15.61 14.39
N ASP A 524 7.24 -16.27 15.54
CA ASP A 524 6.32 -16.12 16.67
C ASP A 524 6.84 -15.16 17.76
N ALA A 525 7.99 -14.51 17.57
CA ALA A 525 8.48 -13.51 18.51
C ALA A 525 7.41 -12.44 18.79
N PRO A 526 7.33 -11.87 20.01
CA PRO A 526 6.39 -10.79 20.31
C PRO A 526 6.50 -9.66 19.29
N LEU A 527 5.35 -9.06 18.95
CA LEU A 527 5.37 -7.84 18.15
C LEU A 527 5.86 -6.69 19.03
N LEU A 528 6.58 -5.74 18.44
CA LEU A 528 7.24 -4.66 19.14
C LEU A 528 6.69 -3.29 18.71
N GLN A 529 6.72 -2.34 19.63
CA GLN A 529 6.37 -0.94 19.41
C GLN A 529 7.42 -0.02 20.03
N MET A 530 7.56 1.17 19.45
CA MET A 530 8.43 2.23 19.92
C MET A 530 7.73 3.06 21.01
N ARG A 531 8.47 3.53 22.00
CA ARG A 531 8.01 4.51 23.01
C ARG A 531 8.54 5.92 22.71
N PRO A 532 7.92 6.98 23.27
CA PRO A 532 8.39 8.36 23.10
C PRO A 532 9.82 8.66 23.60
N ASP A 533 10.39 7.80 24.43
CA ASP A 533 11.79 7.89 24.91
C ASP A 533 12.79 7.11 24.03
N GLY A 534 12.35 6.61 22.87
CA GLY A 534 13.16 5.82 21.95
C GLY A 534 13.41 4.37 22.41
N THR A 535 12.82 3.93 23.53
CA THR A 535 12.88 2.52 23.92
C THR A 535 11.87 1.68 23.15
N ILE A 536 12.11 0.37 23.03
CA ILE A 536 11.15 -0.58 22.48
C ILE A 536 10.45 -1.35 23.61
N GLN A 537 9.20 -1.72 23.37
CA GLN A 537 8.45 -2.63 24.24
C GLN A 537 7.64 -3.63 23.41
N GLU A 538 7.18 -4.70 24.04
CA GLU A 538 6.19 -5.57 23.42
C GLU A 538 4.88 -4.82 23.20
N LYS A 539 4.26 -5.05 22.04
CA LYS A 539 2.91 -4.59 21.74
C LYS A 539 1.95 -5.36 22.64
N LEU A 540 1.18 -4.63 23.44
CA LEU A 540 0.00 -5.20 24.07
C LEU A 540 -0.95 -5.61 22.95
N VAL A 541 -1.08 -6.91 22.72
CA VAL A 541 -2.12 -7.44 21.85
C VAL A 541 -3.43 -7.17 22.58
N LEU A 542 -4.10 -6.07 22.22
CA LEU A 542 -5.45 -5.82 22.68
C LEU A 542 -6.28 -7.03 22.26
N ALA A 543 -6.71 -7.83 23.24
CA ALA A 543 -7.78 -8.78 23.01
C ALA A 543 -8.94 -7.96 22.44
N THR A 544 -9.41 -8.32 21.25
CA THR A 544 -10.45 -7.65 20.45
C THR A 544 -10.03 -6.36 19.73
N GLN A 545 -9.50 -6.50 18.52
CA GLN A 545 -10.36 -6.19 17.37
C GLN A 545 -10.92 -7.56 16.95
N PRO A 546 -12.20 -7.72 16.61
CA PRO A 546 -12.50 -8.79 15.68
C PRO A 546 -11.48 -8.60 14.55
N GLU A 547 -10.84 -9.66 14.07
CA GLU A 547 -10.64 -9.64 12.64
C GLU A 547 -12.01 -9.17 12.11
N GLU A 548 -12.07 -8.10 11.32
CA GLU A 548 -12.99 -8.11 10.18
C GLU A 548 -12.57 -9.34 9.36
N SER A 549 -12.80 -10.52 9.96
CA SER A 549 -13.21 -11.73 9.37
C SER A 549 -14.31 -11.22 8.47
N ALA A 550 -13.95 -11.09 7.21
CA ALA A 550 -14.54 -12.01 6.27
C ALA A 550 -15.78 -12.67 6.87
N PRO A 551 -16.99 -12.13 6.66
CA PRO A 551 -18.17 -12.87 7.05
C PRO A 551 -18.03 -14.29 6.48
N GLN A 552 -18.23 -15.25 7.37
CA GLN A 552 -17.97 -16.69 7.24
C GLN A 552 -18.33 -17.28 5.88
#